data_AF-A0A2M8TH40-F1
#
_entry.id   AF-A0A2M8TH40-F1
#
_cell.length_a   1.000
_cell.length_b   1.000
_cell.length_c   1.000
_cell.angle_alpha   90.00
_cell.angle_beta   90.00
_cell.angle_gamma   90.00
#
_symmetry.space_group_name_H-M   'P 1'
#
loop_
_entity.id
_entity.type
_entity.pdbx_description
1 polymer ?
#
loop_
_entity_poly.entity_id
_entity_poly.type
_entity_poly.pdbx_seq_one_letter_code
_entity_poly.pdbx_strand_id
1 'polypeptide(L)' 'MLCDDEEIWIIKLGLINYNNFLLNEKIKGNKNVNDRCDRVRKILDELK' A
#
# COMPACT_ATOMS: atom_id res chain seq x y z
N MET A 1 -18.45 -1.43 12.48
CA MET A 1 -18.73 -1.73 11.06
C MET A 1 -17.54 -2.51 10.56
N LEU A 2 -17.68 -3.82 10.39
CA LEU A 2 -16.67 -4.66 9.74
C LEU A 2 -16.86 -4.44 8.24
N CYS A 3 -15.80 -4.09 7.51
CA CYS A 3 -15.88 -4.01 6.06
C CYS A 3 -16.26 -5.38 5.49
N ASP A 4 -17.08 -5.39 4.46
CA ASP A 4 -17.34 -6.61 3.69
C ASP A 4 -16.16 -6.96 2.76
N ASP A 5 -16.23 -8.13 2.13
CA ASP A 5 -15.14 -8.63 1.27
C ASP A 5 -14.89 -7.71 0.06
N GLU A 6 -15.92 -7.06 -0.48
CA GLU A 6 -15.79 -6.12 -1.60
C GLU A 6 -15.09 -4.83 -1.15
N GLU A 7 -15.48 -4.28 0.00
CA GLU A 7 -14.85 -3.12 0.62
C GLU A 7 -13.37 -3.39 0.94
N ILE A 8 -13.06 -4.57 1.51
CA ILE A 8 -11.67 -5.00 1.76
C ILE A 8 -10.88 -5.12 0.46
N TRP A 9 -11.49 -5.65 -0.60
CA TRP A 9 -10.84 -5.76 -1.90
C TRP A 9 -10.51 -4.40 -2.50
N ILE A 10 -11.42 -3.42 -2.44
CA ILE A 10 -11.17 -2.05 -2.91
C ILE A 10 -10.02 -1.41 -2.12
N ILE A 11 -9.99 -1.58 -0.80
CA ILE A 11 -8.90 -1.08 0.06
C ILE A 11 -7.56 -1.71 -0.35
N LYS A 12 -7.52 -3.04 -0.57
CA LYS A 12 -6.32 -3.74 -1.05
C LYS A 12 -5.84 -3.19 -2.39
N LEU A 13 -6.74 -2.97 -3.35
CA LEU A 13 -6.41 -2.41 -4.66
C LEU A 13 -5.81 -1.01 -4.54
N GLY A 14 -6.39 -0.14 -3.70
CA GLY A 14 -5.87 1.20 -3.41
C GLY A 14 -4.47 1.17 -2.82
N LEU A 15 -4.23 0.30 -1.83
CA LEU A 15 -2.93 0.14 -1.19
C LEU A 15 -1.86 -0.41 -2.15
N ILE A 16 -2.21 -1.37 -3.01
CA ILE A 16 -1.30 -1.90 -4.04
C ILE A 16 -0.88 -0.79 -5.02
N ASN A 17 -1.85 -0.01 -5.51
CA ASN A 17 -1.57 1.11 -6.41
C ASN A 17 -0.70 2.18 -5.75
N TYR A 18 -0.97 2.50 -4.49
CA TYR A 18 -0.15 3.44 -3.74
C TYR A 18 1.27 2.92 -3.50
N ASN A 19 1.44 1.64 -3.17
CA ASN A 19 2.76 1.02 -3.05
C ASN A 19 3.54 1.09 -4.36
N ASN A 20 2.90 0.84 -5.51
CA ASN A 20 3.53 0.96 -6.82
C ASN A 20 3.98 2.40 -7.11
N PHE A 21 3.16 3.39 -6.77
CA PHE A 21 3.56 4.80 -6.85
C PHE A 21 4.80 5.09 -5.98
N LEU A 22 4.82 4.64 -4.73
CA LEU A 22 5.96 4.86 -3.84
C LEU A 22 7.24 4.16 -4.33
N LEU A 23 7.13 2.96 -4.88
CA LEU A 23 8.26 2.25 -5.50
C LEU A 23 8.81 3.01 -6.70
N ASN A 24 7.96 3.58 -7.54
CA ASN A 24 8.39 4.42 -8.66
C ASN A 24 9.11 5.68 -8.18
N GLU A 25 8.61 6.34 -7.13
CA GLU A 25 9.28 7.49 -6.52
C GLU A 25 10.65 7.09 -5.92
N LYS A 26 10.74 5.90 -5.32
CA LYS A 26 12.01 5.36 -4.81
C LYS A 26 13.03 5.18 -5.92
N ILE A 27 12.62 4.63 -7.07
CA ILE A 27 13.48 4.44 -8.25
C ILE A 27 13.98 5.79 -8.78
N LYS A 28 13.16 6.84 -8.73
CA LYS A 28 13.56 8.22 -9.07
C LYS A 28 14.51 8.88 -8.06
N GLY A 29 14.87 8.18 -6.98
CA GLY A 29 15.80 8.67 -5.96
C GLY A 29 15.13 9.35 -4.76
N ASN A 30 13.80 9.35 -4.66
CA ASN A 30 13.09 9.92 -3.52
C ASN A 30 13.19 8.98 -2.31
N LYS A 31 14.13 9.23 -1.40
CA LYS A 31 14.35 8.41 -0.19
C LYS A 31 13.26 8.59 0.87
N ASN A 32 12.44 9.65 0.79
CA ASN A 32 11.35 9.95 1.74
C ASN A 32 10.13 9.01 1.57
N VAL A 33 10.24 8.00 0.70
CA VAL A 33 9.16 7.03 0.44
C VAL A 33 9.37 5.69 1.15
N ASN A 34 10.57 5.40 1.66
CA ASN A 34 10.91 4.09 2.24
C ASN A 34 9.98 3.70 3.39
N ASP A 35 9.85 4.56 4.40
CA ASP A 35 9.00 4.29 5.56
C ASP A 35 7.53 4.08 5.17
N ARG A 36 7.07 4.78 4.12
CA ARG A 36 5.71 4.64 3.60
C ARG A 36 5.52 3.32 2.86
N CYS A 37 6.49 2.88 2.06
CA CYS A 37 6.47 1.57 1.42
C CYS A 37 6.34 0.46 2.48
N ASP A 38 7.14 0.54 3.55
CA ASP A 38 7.16 -0.50 4.57
C ASP A 38 5.84 -0.54 5.37
N ARG A 39 5.25 0.61 5.68
CA ARG A 39 3.91 0.67 6.30
C ARG A 39 2.83 0.08 5.39
N VAL A 40 2.82 0.43 4.11
CA VAL A 40 1.81 -0.08 3.17
C VAL A 40 1.92 -1.59 3.00
N ARG A 41 3.14 -2.13 2.91
CA ARG A 41 3.38 -3.57 2.88
C ARG A 41 2.86 -4.26 4.14
N LYS A 42 3.14 -3.69 5.32
CA LYS A 42 2.65 -4.25 6.59
C LYS A 42 1.13 -4.31 6.64
N ILE A 43 0.45 -3.24 6.23
CA ILE A 43 -1.02 -3.21 6.16
C ILE A 43 -1.54 -4.26 5.18
N LEU A 44 -0.92 -4.40 4.00
CA LEU A 44 -1.32 -5.40 3.01
C LEU A 44 -1.14 -6.84 3.52
N ASP A 45 -0.10 -7.11 4.31
CA ASP A 45 0.12 -8.42 4.93
C ASP A 45 -0.87 -8.69 6.07
N GLU A 46 -1.26 -7.67 6.84
CA GLU A 46 -2.30 -7.79 7.89
C GLU A 46 -3.71 -8.00 7.31
N LEU A 47 -3.94 -7.53 6.08
CA LEU A 47 -5.20 -7.72 5.36
C LEU A 47 -5.29 -9.04 4.58
N LYS A 48 -4.22 -9.86 4.52
CA LYS A 48 -4.24 -11.16 3.84
C LYS A 48 -5.17 -12.15 4.53
#